data_AF-A0A6N8G2W5-F1
#
_entry.id   AF-A0A6N8G2W5-F1
#
_cell.length_a   1.000
_cell.length_b   1.000
_cell.length_c   1.000
_cell.angle_alpha   90.00
_cell.angle_beta   90.00
_cell.angle_gamma   90.00
#
_symmetry.space_group_name_H-M   'P 1'
#
loop_
_entity.id
_entity.type
_entity.pdbx_description
1 polymer ?
#
loop_
_entity_poly.entity_id
_entity_poly.type
_entity_poly.pdbx_seq_one_letter_code
_entity_poly.pdbx_strand_id
1 'polypeptide(L)'
;MTEATAVRSNSKISTTPQILYRVAMSQPESHLFEVSLNLTGWKLPVLDLKLPVWTPGSYLVREYAKHVQNFTATAGEKPLLWRKLNKNHWQVTTTDLKETITIKYWVFANELSVRTNHLDTTHGYFNGAALFFRVPEWETQAISVTIVPPKPDWQVTTPLPVLEPNTFIADDYDTLVDSPFEIGCHELHHFEVLGKSHELAIWSKGNVDAVKMIPDIQKIVQVEAEMFGGLPYEKYVFLLHLSSQGNGGLEHKYSCSLNYPRLGFRAKEKYDRFMQLVAHEFFHLWNVKRIRPKALEVFDYDRENYMPSLWFCEGTTSYYDIAIPLRAGIYDAKSFLNNLAKDITRLQTTPGRLVQPLSDSSWDAWIKLYRPDANSGNSQISYYLKGELVSFLLDLLIRERHSNTRSLDDVMRQMWQQFGKSEVGFTPEQLQQVIESVAETKLTDFFDKYIDGVEELPFNQYLEPFGLEISADVEDNAAPYLGIKAQAENGKEIIKFVEAGTPAAVAGIDAGDELLAIDGVRVQATHLSDRLKDYQLHDKIQITVFHQDELRTYDVTLAEPRPSKYQIVSVDNPSATQQQNFQKWLGVSLETAID
;
A
#
# COMPACT_ATOMS: atom_id res chain seq x y z
N MET A 1 37.40 -6.52 57.90
CA MET A 1 37.21 -7.39 56.72
C MET A 1 36.10 -8.35 57.10
N THR A 2 34.88 -8.28 56.60
CA THR A 2 34.36 -7.79 55.31
C THR A 2 32.92 -7.37 55.60
N GLU A 3 32.56 -6.11 55.36
CA GLU A 3 31.19 -5.64 55.51
C GLU A 3 30.34 -6.17 54.35
N ALA A 4 29.24 -6.84 54.68
CA ALA A 4 28.24 -7.27 53.74
C ALA A 4 27.47 -6.04 53.24
N THR A 5 27.69 -5.66 51.99
CA THR A 5 26.93 -4.60 51.33
C THR A 5 25.49 -5.08 51.13
N ALA A 6 24.59 -4.59 51.96
CA ALA A 6 23.15 -4.77 51.77
C ALA A 6 22.75 -4.17 50.43
N VAL A 7 22.23 -5.01 49.55
CA VAL A 7 21.54 -4.58 48.32
C VAL A 7 20.33 -3.75 48.77
N ARG A 8 20.44 -2.42 48.64
CA ARG A 8 19.28 -1.53 48.75
C ARG A 8 18.31 -1.95 47.65
N SER A 9 17.17 -2.51 48.07
CA SER A 9 16.01 -2.61 47.22
C SER A 9 15.65 -1.18 46.80
N ASN A 10 15.90 -0.86 45.53
CA ASN A 10 15.27 0.30 44.91
C ASN A 10 13.77 0.00 44.90
N SER A 11 13.07 0.52 45.92
CA SER A 11 11.62 0.61 45.92
C SER A 11 11.23 1.38 44.65
N LYS A 12 10.83 0.65 43.61
CA LYS A 12 10.25 1.22 42.40
C LYS A 12 9.10 2.10 42.83
N ILE A 13 9.28 3.41 42.69
CA ILE A 13 8.18 4.36 42.81
C ILE A 13 7.30 4.11 41.58
N SER A 14 6.34 3.21 41.74
CA SER A 14 5.34 2.86 40.74
C SER A 14 4.29 3.95 40.68
N THR A 15 4.53 4.99 39.87
CA THR A 15 3.45 5.82 39.33
C THR A 15 3.69 5.95 37.84
N THR A 16 2.96 5.15 37.08
CA THR A 16 2.86 5.24 35.63
C THR A 16 2.27 6.61 35.25
N PRO A 17 2.90 7.37 34.33
CA PRO A 17 2.39 8.67 33.94
C PRO A 17 1.09 8.52 33.16
N GLN A 18 0.17 9.45 33.38
CA GLN A 18 -1.01 9.58 32.52
C GLN A 18 -0.64 10.42 31.30
N ILE A 19 -0.95 9.91 30.11
CA ILE A 19 -0.65 10.52 28.82
C ILE A 19 -1.96 10.99 28.18
N LEU A 20 -2.10 12.31 28.01
CA LEU A 20 -3.28 12.93 27.41
C LEU A 20 -2.85 13.86 26.27
N TYR A 21 -3.37 13.59 25.08
CA TYR A 21 -3.30 14.50 23.94
C TYR A 21 -4.56 15.35 23.84
N ARG A 22 -4.39 16.60 23.44
CA ARG A 22 -5.46 17.48 22.95
C ARG A 22 -5.06 18.00 21.58
N VAL A 23 -5.92 17.78 20.58
CA VAL A 23 -5.72 18.25 19.20
C VAL A 23 -6.80 19.27 18.88
N ALA A 24 -6.40 20.53 18.70
CA ALA A 24 -7.28 21.60 18.23
C ALA A 24 -6.89 22.04 16.82
N MET A 25 -7.79 22.77 16.18
CA MET A 25 -7.59 23.34 14.85
C MET A 25 -8.36 24.65 14.75
N SER A 26 -8.02 25.64 15.57
CA SER A 26 -8.86 26.83 15.76
C SER A 26 -8.99 27.71 14.51
N GLN A 27 -8.01 27.64 13.61
CA GLN A 27 -7.97 28.34 12.32
C GLN A 27 -7.67 27.32 11.20
N PRO A 28 -8.65 26.51 10.77
CA PRO A 28 -8.41 25.43 9.84
C PRO A 28 -7.86 25.89 8.47
N GLU A 29 -8.12 27.14 8.06
CA GLU A 29 -7.54 27.77 6.87
C GLU A 29 -6.02 27.96 6.94
N SER A 30 -5.41 27.89 8.12
CA SER A 30 -3.96 27.97 8.26
C SER A 30 -3.28 26.62 8.04
N HIS A 31 -4.04 25.53 7.88
CA HIS A 31 -3.55 24.16 7.78
C HIS A 31 -2.71 23.74 9.01
N LEU A 32 -3.03 24.23 10.21
CA LEU A 32 -2.28 23.92 11.43
C LEU A 32 -3.14 23.18 12.45
N PHE A 33 -2.72 21.96 12.78
CA PHE A 33 -3.16 21.30 14.00
C PHE A 33 -2.38 21.85 15.20
N GLU A 34 -3.09 22.19 16.26
CA GLU A 34 -2.54 22.64 17.54
C GLU A 34 -2.57 21.47 18.53
N VAL A 35 -1.41 20.92 18.86
CA VAL A 35 -1.31 19.74 19.71
C VAL A 35 -0.76 20.10 21.09
N SER A 36 -1.40 19.57 22.12
CA SER A 36 -0.93 19.62 23.50
C SER A 36 -0.80 18.20 24.05
N LEU A 37 0.39 17.83 24.53
CA LEU A 37 0.64 16.61 25.27
C LEU A 37 0.78 16.96 26.76
N ASN A 38 -0.09 16.40 27.59
CA ASN A 38 -0.07 16.54 29.03
C ASN A 38 0.40 15.22 29.67
N LEU A 39 1.42 15.31 30.51
CA LEU A 39 2.00 14.19 31.24
C LEU A 39 1.87 14.44 32.74
N THR A 40 1.00 13.69 33.40
CA THR A 40 0.79 13.78 34.85
C THR A 40 1.48 12.62 35.55
N GLY A 41 2.19 12.88 36.65
CA GLY A 41 2.89 11.84 37.43
C GLY A 41 4.27 11.45 36.88
N TRP A 42 4.83 12.22 35.94
CA TRP A 42 6.20 12.04 35.47
C TRP A 42 7.23 12.30 36.57
N LYS A 43 8.24 11.43 36.70
CA LYS A 43 9.24 11.49 37.78
C LYS A 43 10.69 11.39 37.33
N LEU A 44 10.93 11.12 36.04
CA LEU A 44 12.28 11.03 35.51
C LEU A 44 12.86 12.43 35.32
N PRO A 45 14.19 12.62 35.45
CA PRO A 45 14.82 13.93 35.32
C PRO A 45 14.89 14.43 33.87
N VAL A 46 14.60 13.56 32.91
CA VAL A 46 14.58 13.82 31.48
C VAL A 46 13.30 13.23 30.90
N LEU A 47 12.68 13.94 29.98
CA LEU A 47 11.61 13.47 29.12
C LEU A 47 12.10 13.49 27.67
N ASP A 48 12.19 12.30 27.08
CA ASP A 48 12.47 12.14 25.67
C ASP A 48 11.14 12.03 24.88
N LEU A 49 11.08 12.72 23.75
CA LEU A 49 9.94 12.74 22.85
C LEU A 49 10.43 12.47 21.43
N LYS A 50 9.81 11.50 20.75
CA LYS A 50 10.21 11.13 19.39
C LYS A 50 9.01 11.14 18.45
N LEU A 51 9.12 11.81 17.32
CA LEU A 51 8.08 11.72 16.29
C LEU A 51 8.46 10.60 15.30
N PRO A 52 7.53 9.73 14.87
CA PRO A 52 7.82 8.75 13.83
C PRO A 52 8.40 9.39 12.57
N VAL A 53 9.27 8.64 11.87
CA VAL A 53 9.81 9.05 10.57
C VAL A 53 9.11 8.38 9.40
N TRP A 54 8.15 7.51 9.66
CA TRP A 54 7.35 6.76 8.69
C TRP A 54 6.06 6.26 9.38
N THR A 55 5.14 5.66 8.64
CA THR A 55 3.90 5.07 9.19
C THR A 55 3.73 3.63 8.69
N PRO A 56 3.33 2.66 9.54
CA PRO A 56 3.00 1.29 9.13
C PRO A 56 2.06 1.26 7.92
N GLY A 57 2.27 0.30 7.02
CA GLY A 57 1.57 0.22 5.72
C GLY A 57 2.17 1.10 4.62
N SER A 58 3.14 1.98 4.94
CA SER A 58 3.85 2.73 3.91
C SER A 58 5.35 2.85 4.17
N TYR A 59 6.09 1.96 3.51
CA TYR A 59 7.53 1.73 3.65
C TYR A 59 8.39 2.81 2.98
N LEU A 60 8.22 4.05 3.44
CA LEU A 60 9.00 5.21 3.03
C LEU A 60 9.24 6.11 4.25
N VAL A 61 10.51 6.45 4.49
CA VAL A 61 10.85 7.50 5.46
C VAL A 61 10.35 8.84 4.96
N ARG A 62 9.34 9.37 5.65
CA ARG A 62 8.69 10.67 5.46
C ARG A 62 8.94 11.47 6.73
N GLU A 63 9.91 12.36 6.70
CA GLU A 63 10.39 13.09 7.88
C GLU A 63 9.32 14.06 8.43
N TYR A 64 8.28 13.55 9.09
CA TYR A 64 7.10 14.28 9.56
C TYR A 64 7.46 15.44 10.46
N ALA A 65 8.59 15.31 11.16
CA ALA A 65 9.19 16.35 12.00
C ALA A 65 9.45 17.68 11.26
N LYS A 66 9.53 17.70 9.93
CA LYS A 66 9.65 18.93 9.13
C LYS A 66 8.41 19.84 9.24
N HIS A 67 7.26 19.29 9.64
CA HIS A 67 6.00 20.01 9.79
C HIS A 67 5.76 20.54 11.21
N VAL A 68 6.60 20.16 12.18
CA VAL A 68 6.47 20.57 13.58
C VAL A 68 7.00 22.00 13.75
N GLN A 69 6.20 22.86 14.37
CA GLN A 69 6.58 24.24 14.71
C GLN A 69 6.09 24.63 16.10
N ASN A 70 6.60 25.75 16.62
CA ASN A 70 6.19 26.33 17.91
C ASN A 70 6.25 25.36 19.10
N PHE A 71 7.26 24.49 19.13
CA PHE A 71 7.47 23.57 20.25
C PHE A 71 7.79 24.33 21.53
N THR A 72 7.05 24.04 22.59
CA THR A 72 7.26 24.58 23.94
C THR A 72 7.02 23.49 24.99
N ALA A 73 7.67 23.62 26.14
CA ALA A 73 7.53 22.71 27.27
C ALA A 73 7.39 23.51 28.57
N THR A 74 6.42 23.18 29.40
CA THR A 74 6.18 23.82 30.71
C THR A 74 5.86 22.79 31.80
N ALA A 75 6.08 23.15 33.06
CA ALA A 75 5.56 22.47 34.24
C ALA A 75 4.66 23.45 34.98
N GLY A 76 3.34 23.25 34.91
CA GLY A 76 2.39 24.33 35.18
C GLY A 76 2.69 25.55 34.29
N GLU A 77 2.90 26.71 34.90
CA GLU A 77 3.25 27.97 34.19
C GLU A 77 4.76 28.12 33.95
N LYS A 78 5.60 27.29 34.57
CA LYS A 78 7.07 27.44 34.50
C LYS A 78 7.61 26.84 33.19
N PRO A 79 8.33 27.60 32.35
CA PRO A 79 9.00 27.05 31.17
C PRO A 79 10.08 26.03 31.55
N LEU A 80 10.18 24.95 30.77
CA LEU A 80 11.22 23.92 30.89
C LEU A 80 12.27 24.08 29.80
N LEU A 81 13.52 23.77 30.15
CA LEU A 81 14.60 23.70 29.18
C LEU A 81 14.41 22.47 28.29
N TRP A 82 14.58 22.67 26.98
CA TRP A 82 14.50 21.59 26.01
C TRP A 82 15.47 21.84 24.85
N ARG A 83 15.80 20.77 24.14
CA ARG A 83 16.61 20.81 22.91
C ARG A 83 16.18 19.71 21.95
N LYS A 84 16.40 19.93 20.66
CA LYS A 84 16.28 18.90 19.63
C LYS A 84 17.63 18.18 19.50
N LEU A 85 17.65 16.85 19.57
CA LEU A 85 18.86 16.03 19.54
C LEU A 85 19.19 15.50 18.15
N ASN A 86 18.18 15.21 17.33
CA ASN A 86 18.32 14.80 15.93
C ASN A 86 17.03 15.14 15.16
N LYS A 87 16.87 14.66 13.91
CA LYS A 87 15.74 15.04 13.04
C LYS A 87 14.35 14.80 13.66
N ASN A 88 14.19 13.78 14.51
CA ASN A 88 12.91 13.37 15.06
C ASN A 88 12.87 13.24 16.60
N HIS A 89 13.90 13.67 17.33
CA HIS A 89 14.02 13.51 18.79
C HIS A 89 14.21 14.84 19.52
N TRP A 90 13.33 15.10 20.50
CA TRP A 90 13.36 16.21 21.43
C TRP A 90 13.60 15.70 22.85
N GLN A 91 14.34 16.49 23.64
CA GLN A 91 14.63 16.18 25.03
C GLN A 91 14.29 17.38 25.91
N VAL A 92 13.53 17.14 26.98
CA VAL A 92 13.09 18.13 27.96
C VAL A 92 13.68 17.80 29.32
N THR A 93 14.22 18.80 30.03
CA THR A 93 14.71 18.64 31.41
C THR A 93 13.56 18.78 32.40
N THR A 94 13.39 17.78 33.27
CA THR A 94 12.21 17.62 34.14
C THR A 94 12.57 17.36 35.60
N THR A 95 13.76 17.80 36.05
CA THR A 95 14.27 17.59 37.41
C THR A 95 13.40 18.26 38.48
N ASP A 96 13.07 17.52 39.54
CA ASP A 96 12.36 17.97 40.75
C ASP A 96 10.97 18.61 40.50
N LEU A 97 10.26 18.16 39.47
CA LEU A 97 8.90 18.61 39.17
C LEU A 97 7.83 17.82 39.92
N LYS A 98 6.77 18.49 40.36
CA LYS A 98 5.56 17.86 40.93
C LYS A 98 4.30 18.14 40.10
N GLU A 99 4.38 19.14 39.23
CA GLU A 99 3.33 19.62 38.36
C GLU A 99 3.21 18.76 37.10
N THR A 100 2.06 18.83 36.43
CA THR A 100 1.86 18.27 35.10
C THR A 100 2.81 18.94 34.10
N ILE A 101 3.51 18.13 33.32
CA ILE A 101 4.31 18.60 32.19
C ILE A 101 3.38 18.80 31.00
N THR A 102 3.45 19.95 30.37
CA THR A 102 2.70 20.29 29.16
C THR A 102 3.66 20.57 28.02
N ILE A 103 3.54 19.82 26.94
CA ILE A 103 4.25 20.06 25.69
C ILE A 103 3.24 20.59 24.68
N LYS A 104 3.52 21.75 24.07
CA LYS A 104 2.68 22.30 23.00
C LYS A 104 3.48 22.46 21.73
N TYR A 105 2.87 22.15 20.60
CA TYR A 105 3.46 22.30 19.28
C TYR A 105 2.35 22.36 18.23
N TRP A 106 2.67 22.89 17.06
CA TRP A 106 1.76 22.87 15.92
C TRP A 106 2.31 21.99 14.81
N VAL A 107 1.43 21.41 14.00
CA VAL A 107 1.79 20.57 12.85
C VAL A 107 1.12 21.10 11.59
N PHE A 108 1.91 21.46 10.58
CA PHE A 108 1.42 21.87 9.27
C PHE A 108 0.89 20.66 8.47
N ALA A 109 -0.33 20.75 7.97
CA ALA A 109 -1.09 19.67 7.36
C ALA A 109 -1.81 20.14 6.09
N ASN A 110 -1.11 20.16 4.96
CA ASN A 110 -1.65 20.54 3.66
C ASN A 110 -1.30 19.52 2.56
N GLU A 111 -1.23 18.24 2.93
CA GLU A 111 -0.96 17.16 2.00
C GLU A 111 -2.10 16.13 2.12
N LEU A 112 -3.06 16.20 1.19
CA LEU A 112 -4.15 15.23 1.12
C LEU A 112 -3.64 13.89 0.60
N SER A 113 -3.27 13.01 1.52
CA SER A 113 -2.98 11.61 1.27
C SER A 113 -3.41 10.77 2.47
N VAL A 114 -3.59 9.47 2.26
CA VAL A 114 -3.90 8.49 3.31
C VAL A 114 -2.75 8.24 4.30
N ARG A 115 -1.55 8.82 4.05
CA ARG A 115 -0.31 8.59 4.82
C ARG A 115 0.17 9.81 5.60
N THR A 116 -0.47 10.96 5.36
CA THR A 116 -0.06 12.27 5.88
C THR A 116 -1.26 12.97 6.52
N ASN A 117 -1.14 14.27 6.76
CA ASN A 117 -2.19 15.06 7.39
C ASN A 117 -2.68 16.14 6.42
N HIS A 118 -3.97 16.41 6.44
CA HIS A 118 -4.60 17.47 5.68
C HIS A 118 -5.65 18.18 6.54
N LEU A 119 -5.63 19.51 6.55
CA LEU A 119 -6.56 20.33 7.30
C LEU A 119 -6.95 21.52 6.43
N ASP A 120 -8.24 21.73 6.21
CA ASP A 120 -8.76 22.92 5.55
C ASP A 120 -10.12 23.32 6.16
N THR A 121 -10.76 24.34 5.61
CA THR A 121 -12.04 24.86 6.13
C THR A 121 -13.24 23.89 6.11
N THR A 122 -13.06 22.69 5.55
CA THR A 122 -14.09 21.65 5.37
C THR A 122 -13.82 20.37 6.20
N HIS A 123 -12.57 20.05 6.50
CA HIS A 123 -12.19 18.95 7.38
C HIS A 123 -10.77 19.04 7.93
N GLY A 124 -10.47 18.20 8.91
CA GLY A 124 -9.14 17.79 9.34
C GLY A 124 -9.04 16.27 9.31
N TYR A 125 -8.13 15.76 8.49
CA TYR A 125 -7.67 14.38 8.49
C TYR A 125 -6.25 14.30 9.03
N PHE A 126 -5.99 13.35 9.92
CA PHE A 126 -4.63 13.01 10.30
C PHE A 126 -4.41 11.52 10.53
N ASN A 127 -3.22 11.08 10.14
CA ASN A 127 -2.61 9.83 10.57
C ASN A 127 -1.78 10.10 11.82
N GLY A 128 -1.99 9.32 12.89
CA GLY A 128 -1.41 9.62 14.20
C GLY A 128 0.13 9.61 14.21
N ALA A 129 0.78 8.82 13.35
CA ALA A 129 2.24 8.77 13.24
C ALA A 129 2.85 10.11 12.79
N ALA A 130 2.11 10.90 12.02
CA ALA A 130 2.54 12.21 11.54
C ALA A 130 2.15 13.36 12.51
N LEU A 131 1.52 13.06 13.65
CA LEU A 131 0.98 14.06 14.57
C LEU A 131 1.47 13.90 16.02
N PHE A 132 1.54 12.68 16.55
CA PHE A 132 1.75 12.42 17.97
C PHE A 132 3.19 12.04 18.31
N PHE A 133 3.77 12.74 19.29
CA PHE A 133 5.05 12.33 19.86
C PHE A 133 4.92 10.97 20.58
N ARG A 134 5.84 10.06 20.30
CA ARG A 134 6.09 8.90 21.14
C ARG A 134 6.83 9.34 22.40
N VAL A 135 6.45 8.78 23.54
CA VAL A 135 7.20 8.86 24.80
C VAL A 135 7.93 7.52 24.97
N PRO A 136 9.23 7.43 24.68
CA PRO A 136 9.96 6.17 24.75
C PRO A 136 9.84 5.51 26.13
N GLU A 137 9.78 4.18 26.15
CA GLU A 137 9.58 3.33 27.35
C GLU A 137 8.17 3.34 27.95
N TRP A 138 7.27 4.16 27.43
CA TRP A 138 5.88 4.27 27.87
C TRP A 138 4.88 4.01 26.75
N GLU A 139 5.31 3.34 25.67
CA GLU A 139 4.47 3.05 24.51
C GLU A 139 3.28 2.16 24.85
N THR A 140 3.40 1.27 25.82
CA THR A 140 2.33 0.34 26.25
C THR A 140 1.31 0.97 27.19
N GLN A 141 1.47 2.26 27.52
CA GLN A 141 0.54 2.97 28.40
C GLN A 141 -0.66 3.48 27.60
N ALA A 142 -1.86 3.33 28.16
CA ALA A 142 -3.08 3.88 27.57
C ALA A 142 -3.01 5.40 27.42
N ILE A 143 -3.46 5.89 26.26
CA ILE A 143 -3.37 7.29 25.85
C ILE A 143 -4.78 7.81 25.57
N SER A 144 -5.14 8.92 26.21
CA SER A 144 -6.39 9.63 25.89
C SER A 144 -6.14 10.73 24.87
N VAL A 145 -7.07 10.95 23.95
CA VAL A 145 -7.00 12.01 22.92
C VAL A 145 -8.31 12.78 22.89
N THR A 146 -8.26 14.08 23.17
CA THR A 146 -9.40 14.98 23.02
C THR A 146 -9.26 15.81 21.74
N ILE A 147 -10.26 15.73 20.88
CA ILE A 147 -10.38 16.55 19.67
C ILE A 147 -11.18 17.80 19.98
N VAL A 148 -10.71 18.95 19.52
CA VAL A 148 -11.43 20.22 19.62
C VAL A 148 -11.68 20.76 18.22
N PRO A 149 -12.87 20.47 17.66
CA PRO A 149 -13.26 20.98 16.36
C PRO A 149 -13.34 22.52 16.35
N PRO A 150 -13.11 23.19 15.19
CA PRO A 150 -13.22 24.64 15.06
C PRO A 150 -14.67 25.12 15.09
N LYS A 151 -15.60 24.25 14.73
CA LYS A 151 -17.03 24.53 14.58
C LYS A 151 -17.85 23.44 15.26
N PRO A 152 -19.01 23.76 15.83
CA PRO A 152 -19.82 22.79 16.56
C PRO A 152 -20.51 21.75 15.66
N ASP A 153 -20.62 22.00 14.35
CA ASP A 153 -21.20 21.09 13.35
C ASP A 153 -20.19 20.09 12.80
N TRP A 154 -18.90 20.22 13.13
CA TRP A 154 -17.88 19.25 12.76
C TRP A 154 -17.98 18.03 13.67
N GLN A 155 -18.12 16.86 13.04
CA GLN A 155 -18.14 15.57 13.73
C GLN A 155 -16.76 14.89 13.66
N VAL A 156 -16.50 13.95 14.57
CA VAL A 156 -15.25 13.18 14.64
C VAL A 156 -15.55 11.71 14.36
N THR A 157 -14.84 11.12 13.40
CA THR A 157 -14.89 9.69 13.10
C THR A 157 -13.49 9.09 13.22
N THR A 158 -13.38 8.03 14.01
CA THR A 158 -12.14 7.28 14.26
C THR A 158 -12.51 5.85 14.72
N PRO A 159 -11.66 4.84 14.51
CA PRO A 159 -11.90 3.50 15.07
C PRO A 159 -11.74 3.44 16.60
N LEU A 160 -11.13 4.45 17.25
CA LEU A 160 -10.89 4.41 18.69
C LEU A 160 -12.20 4.42 19.51
N PRO A 161 -12.25 3.69 20.64
CA PRO A 161 -13.34 3.78 21.60
C PRO A 161 -13.53 5.21 22.13
N VAL A 162 -14.79 5.61 22.24
CA VAL A 162 -15.18 6.90 22.84
C VAL A 162 -15.16 6.76 24.36
N LEU A 163 -14.43 7.65 25.04
CA LEU A 163 -14.43 7.79 26.49
C LEU A 163 -15.48 8.82 26.94
N GLU A 164 -15.48 9.97 26.28
CA GLU A 164 -16.41 11.10 26.48
C GLU A 164 -16.63 11.80 25.12
N PRO A 165 -17.61 12.71 24.96
CA PRO A 165 -17.77 13.45 23.71
C PRO A 165 -16.44 14.07 23.21
N ASN A 166 -16.06 13.72 21.97
CA ASN A 166 -14.81 14.09 21.33
C ASN A 166 -13.52 13.68 22.06
N THR A 167 -13.59 12.76 23.03
CA THR A 167 -12.43 12.21 23.74
C THR A 167 -12.40 10.69 23.57
N PHE A 168 -11.28 10.20 23.10
CA PHE A 168 -11.06 8.81 22.71
C PHE A 168 -9.91 8.21 23.49
N ILE A 169 -9.85 6.89 23.58
CA ILE A 169 -8.77 6.18 24.27
C ILE A 169 -8.13 5.15 23.33
N ALA A 170 -6.80 5.14 23.31
CA ALA A 170 -5.99 4.08 22.71
C ALA A 170 -5.31 3.28 23.82
N ASP A 171 -5.24 1.96 23.66
CA ASP A 171 -4.64 1.07 24.66
C ASP A 171 -3.12 1.27 24.78
N ASP A 172 -2.49 1.67 23.68
CA ASP A 172 -1.06 1.93 23.56
C ASP A 172 -0.76 2.91 22.41
N TYR A 173 0.51 3.27 22.25
CA TYR A 173 0.98 4.19 21.21
C TYR A 173 0.80 3.62 19.81
N ASP A 174 0.98 2.31 19.61
CA ASP A 174 0.80 1.67 18.30
C ASP A 174 -0.67 1.77 17.85
N THR A 175 -1.60 1.51 18.77
CA THR A 175 -3.05 1.66 18.54
C THR A 175 -3.41 3.12 18.23
N LEU A 176 -2.78 4.08 18.91
CA LEU A 176 -3.00 5.51 18.67
C LEU A 176 -2.57 5.92 17.25
N VAL A 177 -1.37 5.54 16.83
CA VAL A 177 -0.85 5.95 15.51
C VAL A 177 -1.47 5.17 14.36
N ASP A 178 -1.96 3.97 14.62
CA ASP A 178 -2.73 3.14 13.69
C ASP A 178 -4.23 3.52 13.64
N SER A 179 -4.66 4.56 14.36
CA SER A 179 -6.05 5.01 14.35
C SER A 179 -6.16 6.42 13.76
N PRO A 180 -6.46 6.56 12.46
CA PRO A 180 -6.67 7.86 11.85
C PRO A 180 -7.93 8.54 12.39
N PHE A 181 -7.99 9.86 12.19
CA PHE A 181 -9.13 10.69 12.52
C PHE A 181 -9.60 11.44 11.30
N GLU A 182 -10.90 11.39 11.02
CA GLU A 182 -11.60 12.27 10.09
C GLU A 182 -12.50 13.22 10.89
N ILE A 183 -12.28 14.52 10.77
CA ILE A 183 -12.95 15.54 11.56
C ILE A 183 -13.53 16.59 10.61
N GLY A 184 -14.85 16.73 10.50
CA GLY A 184 -15.38 17.71 9.56
C GLY A 184 -16.83 17.54 9.22
N CYS A 185 -17.16 17.97 7.99
CA CYS A 185 -18.51 17.94 7.43
C CYS A 185 -18.77 16.67 6.58
N HIS A 186 -18.03 15.59 6.81
CA HIS A 186 -18.17 14.35 6.04
C HIS A 186 -19.54 13.68 6.22
N GLU A 187 -19.99 12.95 5.20
CA GLU A 187 -21.18 12.11 5.31
C GLU A 187 -20.81 10.84 6.08
N LEU A 188 -21.63 10.42 7.04
CA LEU A 188 -21.39 9.23 7.84
C LEU A 188 -22.54 8.24 7.69
N HIS A 189 -22.23 7.07 7.14
CA HIS A 189 -23.17 5.97 6.96
C HIS A 189 -22.83 4.83 7.92
N HIS A 190 -23.85 4.24 8.52
CA HIS A 190 -23.71 3.11 9.42
C HIS A 190 -24.34 1.88 8.79
N PHE A 191 -23.69 0.73 8.92
CA PHE A 191 -24.21 -0.55 8.48
C PHE A 191 -23.63 -1.69 9.34
N GLU A 192 -24.20 -2.87 9.22
CA GLU A 192 -23.74 -4.06 9.95
C GLU A 192 -23.38 -5.19 8.99
N VAL A 193 -22.38 -5.97 9.37
CA VAL A 193 -22.02 -7.24 8.71
C VAL A 193 -21.73 -8.26 9.80
N LEU A 194 -22.38 -9.42 9.75
CA LEU A 194 -22.21 -10.51 10.73
C LEU A 194 -22.35 -10.04 12.20
N GLY A 195 -23.24 -9.08 12.46
CA GLY A 195 -23.48 -8.51 13.79
C GLY A 195 -22.39 -7.57 14.31
N LYS A 196 -21.45 -7.14 13.45
CA LYS A 196 -20.40 -6.15 13.76
C LYS A 196 -20.73 -4.80 13.16
N SER A 197 -20.40 -3.73 13.89
CA SER A 197 -20.67 -2.35 13.47
C SER A 197 -19.66 -1.89 12.43
N HIS A 198 -20.15 -1.22 11.39
CA HIS A 198 -19.32 -0.61 10.37
C HIS A 198 -19.75 0.83 10.11
N GLU A 199 -18.77 1.68 9.84
CA GLU A 199 -18.96 3.07 9.47
C GLU A 199 -18.29 3.35 8.13
N LEU A 200 -18.96 4.10 7.25
CA LEU A 200 -18.39 4.68 6.04
C LEU A 200 -18.47 6.20 6.14
N ALA A 201 -17.33 6.84 6.36
CA ALA A 201 -17.17 8.28 6.36
C ALA A 201 -16.71 8.75 4.97
N ILE A 202 -17.48 9.61 4.33
CA ILE A 202 -17.17 10.13 2.99
C ILE A 202 -16.93 11.64 3.10
N TRP A 203 -15.69 12.05 2.86
CA TRP A 203 -15.33 13.46 2.78
C TRP A 203 -15.20 13.92 1.32
N SER A 204 -15.60 15.18 1.09
CA SER A 204 -15.67 15.88 -0.20
C SER A 204 -16.83 15.43 -1.11
N LYS A 205 -17.19 16.29 -2.08
CA LYS A 205 -18.29 16.04 -3.02
C LYS A 205 -17.82 15.24 -4.23
N GLY A 206 -18.61 14.23 -4.60
CA GLY A 206 -18.38 13.42 -5.80
C GLY A 206 -19.67 12.84 -6.38
N ASN A 207 -19.53 11.83 -7.23
CA ASN A 207 -20.65 11.09 -7.82
C ASN A 207 -20.88 9.70 -7.20
N VAL A 208 -20.34 9.48 -6.00
CA VAL A 208 -20.59 8.28 -5.20
C VAL A 208 -22.06 8.22 -4.78
N ASP A 209 -22.62 7.01 -4.77
CA ASP A 209 -23.95 6.69 -4.24
C ASP A 209 -23.78 5.65 -3.13
N ALA A 210 -23.69 6.12 -1.88
CA ALA A 210 -23.42 5.27 -0.72
C ALA A 210 -24.47 4.17 -0.54
N VAL A 211 -25.73 4.43 -0.92
CA VAL A 211 -26.83 3.46 -0.81
C VAL A 211 -26.60 2.25 -1.71
N LYS A 212 -25.97 2.46 -2.87
CA LYS A 212 -25.62 1.36 -3.80
C LYS A 212 -24.29 0.71 -3.48
N MET A 213 -23.35 1.48 -2.93
CA MET A 213 -22.01 1.03 -2.62
C MET A 213 -21.95 0.13 -1.38
N ILE A 214 -22.66 0.50 -0.31
CA ILE A 214 -22.62 -0.23 0.97
C ILE A 214 -22.95 -1.72 0.79
N PRO A 215 -24.01 -2.13 0.04
CA PRO A 215 -24.28 -3.54 -0.22
C PRO A 215 -23.09 -4.31 -0.82
N ASP A 216 -22.28 -3.70 -1.69
CA ASP A 216 -21.12 -4.37 -2.27
C ASP A 216 -19.95 -4.43 -1.27
N ILE A 217 -19.75 -3.40 -0.45
CA ILE A 217 -18.81 -3.45 0.69
C ILE A 217 -19.20 -4.59 1.65
N GLN A 218 -20.49 -4.75 1.96
CA GLN A 218 -20.98 -5.81 2.84
C GLN A 218 -20.66 -7.21 2.28
N LYS A 219 -20.79 -7.42 0.95
CA LYS A 219 -20.44 -8.69 0.31
C LYS A 219 -18.94 -8.98 0.39
N ILE A 220 -18.09 -7.97 0.17
CA ILE A 220 -16.63 -8.09 0.32
C ILE A 220 -16.29 -8.53 1.76
N VAL A 221 -16.80 -7.79 2.74
CA VAL A 221 -16.58 -8.09 4.17
C VAL A 221 -17.03 -9.51 4.52
N GLN A 222 -18.18 -9.94 3.99
CA GLN A 222 -18.70 -11.28 4.24
C GLN A 222 -17.78 -12.37 3.63
N VAL A 223 -17.37 -12.23 2.38
CA VAL A 223 -16.48 -13.20 1.71
C VAL A 223 -15.16 -13.36 2.47
N GLU A 224 -14.54 -12.25 2.87
CA GLU A 224 -13.29 -12.29 3.62
C GLU A 224 -13.48 -12.87 5.03
N ALA A 225 -14.56 -12.50 5.71
CA ALA A 225 -14.88 -13.06 7.03
C ALA A 225 -15.09 -14.58 6.96
N GLU A 226 -15.78 -15.09 5.93
CA GLU A 226 -15.98 -16.53 5.72
C GLU A 226 -14.65 -17.26 5.53
N MET A 227 -13.72 -16.65 4.79
CA MET A 227 -12.38 -17.20 4.56
C MET A 227 -11.57 -17.35 5.86
N PHE A 228 -11.65 -16.41 6.80
CA PHE A 228 -10.87 -16.42 8.03
C PHE A 228 -11.62 -16.92 9.28
N GLY A 229 -12.91 -17.25 9.14
CA GLY A 229 -13.75 -17.77 10.23
C GLY A 229 -14.35 -16.70 11.14
N GLY A 230 -14.61 -15.50 10.61
CA GLY A 230 -15.30 -14.40 11.29
C GLY A 230 -14.47 -13.12 11.41
N LEU A 231 -15.09 -12.07 11.96
CA LEU A 231 -14.53 -10.73 12.08
C LEU A 231 -13.83 -10.52 13.44
N PRO A 232 -12.51 -10.26 13.48
CA PRO A 232 -11.73 -10.08 14.72
C PRO A 232 -11.83 -8.65 15.31
N TYR A 233 -13.03 -8.06 15.34
CA TYR A 233 -13.31 -6.73 15.88
C TYR A 233 -14.79 -6.55 16.25
N GLU A 234 -15.10 -5.44 16.94
CA GLU A 234 -16.49 -5.00 17.20
C GLU A 234 -16.95 -3.86 16.29
N LYS A 235 -16.02 -2.97 15.90
CA LYS A 235 -16.26 -1.84 15.00
C LYS A 235 -15.16 -1.77 13.94
N TYR A 236 -15.52 -1.46 12.69
CA TYR A 236 -14.57 -1.14 11.61
C TYR A 236 -15.00 0.13 10.86
N VAL A 237 -14.04 0.96 10.47
CA VAL A 237 -14.31 2.26 9.83
C VAL A 237 -13.66 2.35 8.44
N PHE A 238 -14.42 2.70 7.42
CA PHE A 238 -13.92 3.08 6.10
C PHE A 238 -13.91 4.61 5.98
N LEU A 239 -12.73 5.21 5.82
CA LEU A 239 -12.58 6.65 5.60
C LEU A 239 -12.32 6.92 4.11
N LEU A 240 -13.31 7.42 3.38
CA LEU A 240 -13.23 7.69 1.94
C LEU A 240 -13.08 9.18 1.65
N HIS A 241 -11.94 9.56 1.08
CA HIS A 241 -11.66 10.90 0.57
C HIS A 241 -11.88 10.97 -0.95
N LEU A 242 -12.65 11.98 -1.39
CA LEU A 242 -12.94 12.21 -2.80
C LEU A 242 -12.11 13.37 -3.37
N SER A 243 -11.07 13.06 -4.14
CA SER A 243 -10.14 14.05 -4.71
C SER A 243 -10.10 14.03 -6.25
N SER A 244 -9.29 14.88 -6.89
CA SER A 244 -9.20 14.94 -8.36
C SER A 244 -8.31 13.84 -8.95
N GLN A 245 -7.23 13.48 -8.26
CA GLN A 245 -6.24 12.48 -8.69
C GLN A 245 -6.00 11.36 -7.66
N GLY A 246 -6.85 11.26 -6.64
CA GLY A 246 -6.69 10.26 -5.58
C GLY A 246 -6.71 8.84 -6.11
N ASN A 247 -5.69 8.06 -5.78
CA ASN A 247 -5.70 6.61 -5.96
C ASN A 247 -4.79 5.99 -4.90
N GLY A 248 -5.36 5.18 -4.02
CA GLY A 248 -4.63 4.42 -3.01
C GLY A 248 -5.37 4.38 -1.68
N GLY A 249 -4.97 3.44 -0.84
CA GLY A 249 -5.42 3.33 0.53
C GLY A 249 -4.27 3.12 1.50
N LEU A 250 -4.63 3.10 2.78
CA LEU A 250 -3.75 2.70 3.87
C LEU A 250 -4.58 1.91 4.88
N GLU A 251 -4.08 0.73 5.20
CA GLU A 251 -4.69 -0.21 6.09
C GLU A 251 -4.43 0.14 7.56
N HIS A 252 -5.43 -0.10 8.39
CA HIS A 252 -5.33 0.01 9.84
C HIS A 252 -6.00 -1.19 10.51
N LYS A 253 -5.66 -1.45 11.78
CA LYS A 253 -6.13 -2.65 12.49
C LYS A 253 -7.66 -2.74 12.61
N TYR A 254 -8.34 -1.59 12.62
CA TYR A 254 -9.79 -1.46 12.74
C TYR A 254 -10.38 -0.40 11.79
N SER A 255 -9.63 0.02 10.78
CA SER A 255 -10.12 0.95 9.77
C SER A 255 -9.30 0.85 8.49
N CYS A 256 -9.70 1.57 7.46
CA CYS A 256 -8.80 1.92 6.37
C CYS A 256 -9.10 3.35 5.90
N SER A 257 -8.07 3.99 5.37
CA SER A 257 -8.20 5.28 4.69
C SER A 257 -8.11 5.06 3.19
N LEU A 258 -9.04 5.61 2.42
CA LEU A 258 -9.19 5.44 0.97
C LEU A 258 -9.18 6.81 0.32
N ASN A 259 -8.41 6.98 -0.76
CA ASN A 259 -8.47 8.18 -1.59
C ASN A 259 -8.75 7.80 -3.04
N TYR A 260 -9.88 8.28 -3.57
CA TYR A 260 -10.37 7.88 -4.88
C TYR A 260 -10.84 9.07 -5.72
N PRO A 261 -10.82 9.01 -7.07
CA PRO A 261 -11.26 10.14 -7.88
C PRO A 261 -12.74 10.38 -7.68
N ARG A 262 -13.12 11.63 -7.37
CA ARG A 262 -14.49 12.01 -7.01
C ARG A 262 -15.56 11.66 -8.06
N LEU A 263 -15.16 11.47 -9.32
CA LEU A 263 -16.05 11.10 -10.42
C LEU A 263 -15.91 9.63 -10.86
N GLY A 264 -15.17 8.82 -10.11
CA GLY A 264 -14.79 7.45 -10.44
C GLY A 264 -15.86 6.38 -10.25
N PHE A 265 -17.09 6.72 -9.85
CA PHE A 265 -18.07 5.71 -9.39
C PHE A 265 -19.14 5.31 -10.43
N ARG A 266 -19.15 5.94 -11.63
CA ARG A 266 -20.18 5.65 -12.66
C ARG A 266 -19.74 4.68 -13.75
N ALA A 267 -18.48 4.76 -14.18
CA ALA A 267 -17.96 3.86 -15.20
C ALA A 267 -17.64 2.51 -14.54
N LYS A 268 -18.15 1.41 -15.09
CA LYS A 268 -18.03 0.07 -14.50
C LYS A 268 -16.59 -0.26 -14.12
N GLU A 269 -15.64 -0.12 -15.05
CA GLU A 269 -14.22 -0.40 -14.81
C GLU A 269 -13.60 0.46 -13.70
N LYS A 270 -14.10 1.69 -13.50
CA LYS A 270 -13.63 2.53 -12.38
C LYS A 270 -14.26 2.07 -11.07
N TYR A 271 -15.55 1.77 -11.07
CA TYR A 271 -16.23 1.22 -9.90
C TYR A 271 -15.64 -0.13 -9.45
N ASP A 272 -15.38 -1.05 -10.39
CA ASP A 272 -14.73 -2.33 -10.12
C ASP A 272 -13.36 -2.13 -9.47
N ARG A 273 -12.55 -1.19 -9.97
CA ARG A 273 -11.26 -0.84 -9.34
C ARG A 273 -11.40 -0.24 -7.95
N PHE A 274 -12.48 0.49 -7.67
CA PHE A 274 -12.75 0.96 -6.32
C PHE A 274 -13.14 -0.20 -5.40
N MET A 275 -13.94 -1.16 -5.87
CA MET A 275 -14.27 -2.37 -5.10
C MET A 275 -13.04 -3.26 -4.85
N GLN A 276 -12.10 -3.34 -5.81
CA GLN A 276 -10.79 -3.96 -5.59
C GLN A 276 -10.01 -3.24 -4.49
N LEU A 277 -9.96 -1.91 -4.51
CA LEU A 277 -9.31 -1.14 -3.44
C LEU A 277 -9.98 -1.41 -2.07
N VAL A 278 -11.31 -1.48 -2.00
CA VAL A 278 -12.00 -1.83 -0.74
C VAL A 278 -11.61 -3.23 -0.27
N ALA A 279 -11.60 -4.22 -1.16
CA ALA A 279 -11.17 -5.58 -0.83
C ALA A 279 -9.70 -5.63 -0.38
N HIS A 280 -8.81 -4.91 -1.06
CA HIS A 280 -7.40 -4.83 -0.71
C HIS A 280 -7.20 -4.34 0.73
N GLU A 281 -7.76 -3.17 1.03
CA GLU A 281 -7.56 -2.51 2.32
C GLU A 281 -8.31 -3.22 3.47
N PHE A 282 -9.43 -3.88 3.17
CA PHE A 282 -10.15 -4.68 4.17
C PHE A 282 -9.44 -6.02 4.44
N PHE A 283 -8.90 -6.69 3.41
CA PHE A 283 -8.15 -7.93 3.56
C PHE A 283 -6.90 -7.75 4.44
N HIS A 284 -6.34 -6.54 4.39
CA HIS A 284 -5.28 -6.15 5.28
C HIS A 284 -5.60 -6.24 6.78
N LEU A 285 -6.87 -6.26 7.17
CA LEU A 285 -7.30 -6.57 8.53
C LEU A 285 -6.64 -7.86 9.07
N TRP A 286 -6.54 -8.87 8.21
CA TRP A 286 -5.80 -10.09 8.52
C TRP A 286 -4.35 -9.97 8.07
N ASN A 287 -4.10 -9.68 6.79
CA ASN A 287 -2.75 -9.66 6.21
C ASN A 287 -2.46 -8.27 5.63
N VAL A 288 -1.90 -7.30 6.35
CA VAL A 288 -0.74 -7.48 7.23
C VAL A 288 -0.98 -7.06 8.69
N LYS A 289 -2.17 -6.58 9.07
CA LYS A 289 -2.36 -6.05 10.42
C LYS A 289 -2.21 -7.09 11.54
N ARG A 290 -2.39 -8.38 11.24
CA ARG A 290 -2.27 -9.48 12.22
C ARG A 290 -1.33 -10.60 11.76
N ILE A 291 -1.46 -11.04 10.52
CA ILE A 291 -0.52 -11.92 9.82
C ILE A 291 0.60 -11.03 9.30
N ARG A 292 1.70 -10.91 10.05
CA ARG A 292 2.81 -10.00 9.71
C ARG A 292 4.17 -10.65 9.82
N PRO A 293 5.16 -10.20 9.03
CA PRO A 293 6.54 -10.64 9.20
C PRO A 293 7.07 -10.29 10.60
N LYS A 294 8.04 -11.07 11.09
CA LYS A 294 8.70 -10.82 12.38
C LYS A 294 9.28 -9.42 12.49
N ALA A 295 9.76 -8.86 11.37
CA ALA A 295 10.28 -7.49 11.28
C ALA A 295 9.22 -6.39 11.54
N LEU A 296 7.92 -6.72 11.47
CA LEU A 296 6.80 -5.82 11.76
C LEU A 296 6.05 -6.21 13.03
N GLU A 297 6.55 -7.18 13.82
CA GLU A 297 5.96 -7.51 15.12
C GLU A 297 6.08 -6.34 16.10
N VAL A 298 7.23 -5.67 16.08
CA VAL A 298 7.51 -4.44 16.83
C VAL A 298 8.04 -3.41 15.85
N PHE A 299 7.39 -2.25 15.76
CA PHE A 299 7.80 -1.21 14.82
C PHE A 299 8.96 -0.38 15.38
N ASP A 300 10.07 -0.29 14.64
CA ASP A 300 11.03 0.79 14.86
C ASP A 300 10.57 2.04 14.09
N TYR A 301 9.99 3.01 14.81
CA TYR A 301 9.53 4.27 14.21
C TYR A 301 10.65 5.27 13.88
N ASP A 302 11.90 4.99 14.27
CA ASP A 302 13.02 5.91 14.10
C ASP A 302 13.80 5.67 12.79
N ARG A 303 13.58 4.51 12.13
CA ARG A 303 14.28 4.08 10.90
C ARG A 303 13.47 3.06 10.08
N GLU A 304 14.04 2.62 8.97
CA GLU A 304 13.51 1.57 8.10
C GLU A 304 13.43 0.20 8.82
N ASN A 305 12.35 -0.54 8.54
CA ASN A 305 12.18 -1.94 8.96
C ASN A 305 12.25 -2.85 7.72
N TYR A 306 13.33 -3.58 7.55
CA TYR A 306 13.59 -4.38 6.35
C TYR A 306 12.99 -5.78 6.43
N MET A 307 12.38 -6.24 5.34
CA MET A 307 11.85 -7.60 5.23
C MET A 307 11.78 -8.07 3.77
N PRO A 308 12.08 -9.36 3.49
CA PRO A 308 12.00 -9.91 2.13
C PRO A 308 10.59 -10.40 1.75
N SER A 309 9.60 -10.25 2.64
CA SER A 309 8.28 -10.89 2.52
C SER A 309 7.11 -9.91 2.29
N LEU A 310 7.38 -8.67 1.85
CA LEU A 310 6.30 -7.76 1.43
C LEU A 310 5.52 -8.32 0.24
N TRP A 311 6.14 -9.08 -0.64
CA TRP A 311 5.42 -9.78 -1.72
C TRP A 311 4.27 -10.65 -1.19
N PHE A 312 4.40 -11.23 0.00
CA PHE A 312 3.33 -12.00 0.62
C PHE A 312 2.31 -11.11 1.34
N CYS A 313 2.76 -10.02 1.96
CA CYS A 313 1.88 -9.08 2.65
C CYS A 313 1.00 -8.30 1.66
N GLU A 314 1.56 -7.94 0.51
CA GLU A 314 1.03 -6.95 -0.43
C GLU A 314 0.66 -7.60 -1.76
N GLY A 315 1.53 -8.45 -2.29
CA GLY A 315 1.26 -9.19 -3.53
C GLY A 315 0.19 -10.26 -3.34
N THR A 316 0.22 -11.05 -2.27
CA THR A 316 -0.89 -11.98 -1.97
C THR A 316 -2.20 -11.23 -1.75
N THR A 317 -2.16 -10.09 -1.06
CA THR A 317 -3.35 -9.24 -0.90
C THR A 317 -3.83 -8.72 -2.25
N SER A 318 -2.93 -8.36 -3.16
CA SER A 318 -3.27 -7.99 -4.54
C SER A 318 -3.95 -9.13 -5.31
N TYR A 319 -3.55 -10.38 -5.08
CA TYR A 319 -4.24 -11.53 -5.70
C TYR A 319 -5.68 -11.64 -5.16
N TYR A 320 -5.85 -11.46 -3.86
CA TYR A 320 -7.18 -11.51 -3.25
C TYR A 320 -8.04 -10.29 -3.59
N ASP A 321 -7.46 -9.11 -3.81
CA ASP A 321 -8.22 -7.92 -4.16
C ASP A 321 -8.95 -8.04 -5.50
N ILE A 322 -8.43 -8.86 -6.42
CA ILE A 322 -9.13 -9.22 -7.66
C ILE A 322 -9.99 -10.48 -7.52
N ALA A 323 -9.65 -11.42 -6.64
CA ALA A 323 -10.41 -12.66 -6.46
C ALA A 323 -11.68 -12.44 -5.61
N ILE A 324 -11.64 -11.56 -4.61
CA ILE A 324 -12.74 -11.33 -3.67
C ILE A 324 -13.94 -10.68 -4.35
N PRO A 325 -13.82 -9.61 -5.17
CA PRO A 325 -14.97 -9.05 -5.87
C PRO A 325 -15.64 -10.04 -6.84
N LEU A 326 -14.89 -10.99 -7.42
CA LEU A 326 -15.46 -12.12 -8.17
C LEU A 326 -16.31 -13.01 -7.24
N ARG A 327 -15.73 -13.46 -6.12
CA ARG A 327 -16.42 -14.31 -5.13
C ARG A 327 -17.65 -13.62 -4.52
N ALA A 328 -17.59 -12.30 -4.38
CA ALA A 328 -18.68 -11.44 -3.93
C ALA A 328 -19.75 -11.19 -5.01
N GLY A 329 -19.53 -11.63 -6.26
CA GLY A 329 -20.47 -11.40 -7.36
C GLY A 329 -20.57 -9.94 -7.80
N ILE A 330 -19.53 -9.14 -7.57
CA ILE A 330 -19.44 -7.74 -8.01
C ILE A 330 -19.09 -7.68 -9.50
N TYR A 331 -18.21 -8.57 -9.95
CA TYR A 331 -17.95 -8.81 -11.37
C TYR A 331 -17.81 -10.30 -11.67
N ASP A 332 -17.74 -10.62 -12.97
CA ASP A 332 -17.72 -11.98 -13.49
C ASP A 332 -16.29 -12.54 -13.71
N ALA A 333 -16.21 -13.83 -14.04
CA ALA A 333 -14.96 -14.52 -14.30
C ALA A 333 -14.17 -13.91 -15.47
N LYS A 334 -14.87 -13.39 -16.48
CA LYS A 334 -14.25 -12.68 -17.61
C LYS A 334 -13.53 -11.42 -17.14
N SER A 335 -14.16 -10.63 -16.27
CA SER A 335 -13.53 -9.45 -15.67
C SER A 335 -12.30 -9.82 -14.83
N PHE A 336 -12.38 -10.91 -14.06
CA PHE A 336 -11.25 -11.46 -13.31
C PHE A 336 -10.07 -11.86 -14.21
N LEU A 337 -10.31 -12.67 -15.25
CA LEU A 337 -9.28 -13.09 -16.20
C LEU A 337 -8.68 -11.90 -16.97
N ASN A 338 -9.50 -10.90 -17.30
CA ASN A 338 -9.03 -9.66 -17.93
C ASN A 338 -8.13 -8.83 -17.01
N ASN A 339 -8.38 -8.83 -15.70
CA ASN A 339 -7.49 -8.15 -14.76
C ASN A 339 -6.15 -8.89 -14.66
N LEU A 340 -6.17 -10.22 -14.46
CA LEU A 340 -4.95 -11.04 -14.50
C LEU A 340 -4.14 -10.84 -15.79
N ALA A 341 -4.81 -10.81 -16.95
CA ALA A 341 -4.17 -10.56 -18.23
C ALA A 341 -3.47 -9.18 -18.31
N LYS A 342 -4.09 -8.13 -17.73
CA LYS A 342 -3.48 -6.79 -17.63
C LYS A 342 -2.25 -6.81 -16.72
N ASP A 343 -2.30 -7.53 -15.60
CA ASP A 343 -1.19 -7.61 -14.65
C ASP A 343 -0.03 -8.45 -15.21
N ILE A 344 -0.32 -9.56 -15.88
CA ILE A 344 0.65 -10.33 -16.69
C ILE A 344 1.29 -9.43 -17.74
N THR A 345 0.50 -8.67 -18.49
CA THR A 345 1.01 -7.71 -19.49
C THR A 345 1.94 -6.69 -18.85
N ARG A 346 1.54 -6.11 -17.71
CA ARG A 346 2.35 -5.12 -16.98
C ARG A 346 3.69 -5.73 -16.54
N LEU A 347 3.70 -6.97 -16.06
CA LEU A 347 4.94 -7.66 -15.69
C LEU A 347 5.81 -7.90 -16.93
N GLN A 348 5.27 -8.53 -17.98
CA GLN A 348 6.00 -8.88 -19.20
C GLN A 348 6.54 -7.66 -19.98
N THR A 349 5.93 -6.49 -19.80
CA THR A 349 6.39 -5.22 -20.38
C THR A 349 7.26 -4.39 -19.43
N THR A 350 7.62 -4.93 -18.26
CA THR A 350 8.56 -4.32 -17.30
C THR A 350 9.91 -5.04 -17.37
N PRO A 351 10.95 -4.42 -17.98
CA PRO A 351 12.28 -5.02 -18.11
C PRO A 351 12.94 -5.36 -16.77
N GLY A 352 12.68 -4.56 -15.73
CA GLY A 352 13.23 -4.78 -14.40
C GLY A 352 12.94 -6.15 -13.79
N ARG A 353 11.97 -6.92 -14.32
CA ARG A 353 11.69 -8.30 -13.89
C ARG A 353 12.84 -9.27 -14.10
N LEU A 354 13.69 -8.97 -15.09
CA LEU A 354 14.87 -9.76 -15.44
C LEU A 354 16.10 -9.40 -14.59
N VAL A 355 15.98 -8.40 -13.71
CA VAL A 355 17.11 -7.81 -12.97
C VAL A 355 16.88 -7.86 -11.46
N GLN A 356 15.64 -7.69 -10.99
CA GLN A 356 15.34 -7.63 -9.56
C GLN A 356 14.54 -8.85 -9.10
N PRO A 357 15.08 -9.64 -8.15
CA PRO A 357 14.31 -10.63 -7.40
C PRO A 357 13.09 -10.03 -6.67
N LEU A 358 12.10 -10.87 -6.39
CA LEU A 358 10.88 -10.45 -5.70
C LEU A 358 11.14 -10.14 -4.22
N SER A 359 11.98 -10.95 -3.56
CA SER A 359 12.43 -10.70 -2.19
C SER A 359 13.23 -9.39 -2.09
N ASP A 360 14.11 -9.12 -3.05
CA ASP A 360 14.85 -7.85 -3.14
C ASP A 360 13.93 -6.65 -3.36
N SER A 361 12.87 -6.78 -4.16
CA SER A 361 11.87 -5.71 -4.30
C SER A 361 11.18 -5.38 -2.97
N SER A 362 10.88 -6.41 -2.18
CA SER A 362 10.35 -6.23 -0.82
C SER A 362 11.36 -5.54 0.10
N TRP A 363 12.61 -6.00 0.08
CA TRP A 363 13.68 -5.46 0.92
C TRP A 363 13.99 -3.99 0.59
N ASP A 364 14.12 -3.67 -0.70
CA ASP A 364 14.47 -2.34 -1.20
C ASP A 364 13.27 -1.38 -1.29
N ALA A 365 12.08 -1.75 -0.79
CA ALA A 365 10.88 -0.91 -0.84
C ALA A 365 11.17 0.54 -0.39
N TRP A 366 11.95 0.69 0.67
CA TRP A 366 12.37 1.96 1.28
C TRP A 366 13.12 2.92 0.34
N ILE A 367 13.81 2.38 -0.67
CA ILE A 367 14.71 3.14 -1.54
C ILE A 367 14.32 3.10 -3.02
N LYS A 368 13.56 2.09 -3.46
CA LYS A 368 13.20 1.89 -4.87
C LYS A 368 11.73 2.22 -5.15
N LEU A 369 10.81 1.28 -4.89
CA LEU A 369 9.42 1.39 -5.37
C LEU A 369 8.72 2.70 -4.96
N TYR A 370 9.00 3.21 -3.76
CA TYR A 370 8.46 4.47 -3.26
C TYR A 370 9.21 5.74 -3.70
N ARG A 371 10.30 5.59 -4.44
CA ARG A 371 11.17 6.66 -4.97
C ARG A 371 11.51 6.41 -6.45
N PRO A 372 10.50 6.30 -7.35
CA PRO A 372 10.75 6.01 -8.74
C PRO A 372 11.50 7.16 -9.44
N ASP A 373 12.32 6.78 -10.41
CA ASP A 373 13.08 7.63 -11.31
C ASP A 373 12.98 7.12 -12.75
N ALA A 374 13.72 7.75 -13.67
CA ALA A 374 13.70 7.39 -15.08
C ALA A 374 14.22 5.98 -15.39
N ASN A 375 15.05 5.39 -14.52
CA ASN A 375 15.64 4.06 -14.73
C ASN A 375 14.89 2.94 -13.97
N SER A 376 13.92 3.32 -13.15
CA SER A 376 13.13 2.39 -12.35
C SER A 376 12.54 1.25 -13.17
N GLY A 377 11.92 1.52 -14.32
CA GLY A 377 11.35 0.47 -15.19
C GLY A 377 12.37 -0.56 -15.70
N ASN A 378 13.65 -0.20 -15.78
CA ASN A 378 14.73 -1.10 -16.21
C ASN A 378 15.32 -1.97 -15.09
N SER A 379 15.18 -1.52 -13.85
CA SER A 379 15.98 -2.02 -12.71
C SER A 379 15.15 -2.49 -11.52
N GLN A 380 13.82 -2.33 -11.58
CA GLN A 380 12.94 -2.74 -10.50
C GLN A 380 11.63 -3.35 -10.99
N ILE A 381 11.04 -4.17 -10.13
CA ILE A 381 9.64 -4.63 -10.22
C ILE A 381 8.88 -4.18 -8.99
N SER A 382 7.55 -4.20 -9.10
CA SER A 382 6.66 -4.05 -7.95
C SER A 382 6.47 -5.39 -7.26
N TYR A 383 6.75 -5.44 -5.96
CA TYR A 383 6.45 -6.62 -5.13
C TYR A 383 4.93 -6.87 -4.99
N TYR A 384 4.08 -5.86 -5.24
CA TYR A 384 2.63 -6.07 -5.41
C TYR A 384 2.39 -6.91 -6.66
N LEU A 385 2.85 -6.43 -7.82
CA LEU A 385 2.56 -7.04 -9.11
C LEU A 385 3.14 -8.46 -9.26
N LYS A 386 4.45 -8.63 -9.02
CA LYS A 386 5.05 -9.97 -9.16
C LYS A 386 4.60 -10.88 -8.01
N GLY A 387 4.36 -10.33 -6.81
CA GLY A 387 3.82 -11.09 -5.68
C GLY A 387 2.39 -11.59 -5.92
N GLU A 388 1.52 -10.78 -6.53
CA GLU A 388 0.19 -11.16 -6.99
C GLU A 388 0.26 -12.38 -7.92
N LEU A 389 1.09 -12.29 -8.94
CA LEU A 389 1.24 -13.33 -9.95
C LEU A 389 1.88 -14.60 -9.36
N VAL A 390 2.86 -14.47 -8.47
CA VAL A 390 3.42 -15.62 -7.73
C VAL A 390 2.36 -16.29 -6.85
N SER A 391 1.56 -15.51 -6.12
CA SER A 391 0.47 -16.02 -5.29
C SER A 391 -0.63 -16.70 -6.11
N PHE A 392 -0.93 -16.15 -7.29
CA PHE A 392 -1.81 -16.78 -8.27
C PHE A 392 -1.27 -18.14 -8.75
N LEU A 393 0.02 -18.24 -9.10
CA LEU A 393 0.63 -19.53 -9.50
C LEU A 393 0.62 -20.55 -8.35
N LEU A 394 0.89 -20.10 -7.11
CA LEU A 394 0.79 -20.96 -5.93
C LEU A 394 -0.64 -21.45 -5.70
N ASP A 395 -1.65 -20.61 -5.92
CA ASP A 395 -3.06 -21.02 -5.82
C ASP A 395 -3.40 -22.12 -6.84
N LEU A 396 -3.03 -21.93 -8.11
CA LEU A 396 -3.24 -22.93 -9.15
C LEU A 396 -2.50 -24.24 -8.89
N LEU A 397 -1.25 -24.16 -8.41
CA LEU A 397 -0.45 -25.33 -8.02
C LEU A 397 -1.15 -26.16 -6.93
N ILE A 398 -1.61 -25.50 -5.86
CA ILE A 398 -2.27 -26.18 -4.75
C ILE A 398 -3.59 -26.79 -5.24
N ARG A 399 -4.37 -26.05 -6.03
CA ARG A 399 -5.64 -26.53 -6.57
C ARG A 399 -5.46 -27.74 -7.47
N GLU A 400 -4.52 -27.71 -8.40
CA GLU A 400 -4.24 -28.83 -9.31
C GLU A 400 -3.87 -30.09 -8.52
N ARG A 401 -2.90 -30.00 -7.61
CA ARG A 401 -2.43 -31.13 -6.80
C ARG A 401 -3.52 -31.75 -5.93
N HIS A 402 -4.48 -30.94 -5.48
CA HIS A 402 -5.52 -31.33 -4.55
C HIS A 402 -6.91 -31.41 -5.19
N SER A 403 -7.01 -31.52 -6.53
CA SER A 403 -8.28 -31.62 -7.25
C SER A 403 -9.30 -30.54 -6.87
N ASN A 404 -8.83 -29.32 -6.64
CA ASN A 404 -9.53 -28.12 -6.17
C ASN A 404 -10.11 -28.19 -4.74
N THR A 405 -9.68 -29.15 -3.92
CA THR A 405 -10.12 -29.26 -2.50
C THR A 405 -9.26 -28.43 -1.54
N ARG A 406 -8.10 -27.95 -1.99
CA ARG A 406 -7.24 -26.99 -1.30
C ARG A 406 -6.83 -25.87 -2.24
N SER A 407 -6.42 -24.74 -1.67
CA SER A 407 -6.05 -23.52 -2.38
C SER A 407 -5.09 -22.67 -1.56
N LEU A 408 -4.70 -21.51 -2.09
CA LEU A 408 -4.02 -20.48 -1.31
C LEU A 408 -4.86 -20.03 -0.10
N ASP A 409 -6.19 -20.22 -0.11
CA ASP A 409 -7.03 -19.92 1.03
C ASP A 409 -6.67 -20.78 2.25
N ASP A 410 -6.22 -22.02 2.04
CA ASP A 410 -5.74 -22.90 3.11
C ASP A 410 -4.41 -22.39 3.70
N VAL A 411 -3.53 -21.82 2.86
CA VAL A 411 -2.30 -21.15 3.31
C VAL A 411 -2.66 -19.97 4.21
N MET A 412 -3.55 -19.09 3.74
CA MET A 412 -3.97 -17.92 4.52
C MET A 412 -4.64 -18.30 5.84
N ARG A 413 -5.49 -19.33 5.83
CA ARG A 413 -6.10 -19.87 7.06
C ARG A 413 -5.07 -20.44 8.03
N GLN A 414 -4.08 -21.17 7.53
CA GLN A 414 -3.02 -21.73 8.37
C GLN A 414 -2.12 -20.62 8.94
N MET A 415 -1.74 -19.62 8.13
CA MET A 415 -1.02 -18.43 8.60
C MET A 415 -1.82 -17.66 9.65
N TRP A 416 -3.13 -17.52 9.46
CA TRP A 416 -4.05 -16.91 10.43
C TRP A 416 -4.06 -17.69 11.76
N GLN A 417 -4.16 -19.02 11.72
CA GLN A 417 -4.17 -19.83 12.95
C GLN A 417 -2.83 -19.81 13.69
N GLN A 418 -1.70 -19.88 12.97
CA GLN A 418 -0.38 -20.02 13.58
C GLN A 418 0.21 -18.70 14.06
N PHE A 419 -0.01 -17.62 13.30
CA PHE A 419 0.67 -16.34 13.50
C PHE A 419 -0.33 -15.21 13.76
N GLY A 420 -1.39 -15.12 12.96
CA GLY A 420 -2.29 -13.98 13.01
C GLY A 420 -3.14 -13.88 14.29
N LYS A 421 -3.71 -14.99 14.77
CA LYS A 421 -4.58 -14.98 15.97
C LYS A 421 -3.86 -14.57 17.24
N SER A 422 -2.59 -14.94 17.37
CA SER A 422 -1.72 -14.57 18.48
C SER A 422 -0.92 -13.29 18.21
N GLU A 423 -1.05 -12.73 17.01
CA GLU A 423 -0.30 -11.56 16.50
C GLU A 423 1.23 -11.69 16.63
N VAL A 424 1.74 -12.92 16.52
CA VAL A 424 3.17 -13.24 16.51
C VAL A 424 3.67 -13.22 15.08
N GLY A 425 4.77 -12.51 14.83
CA GLY A 425 5.31 -12.37 13.49
C GLY A 425 6.00 -13.64 12.96
N PHE A 426 5.86 -13.91 11.67
CA PHE A 426 6.45 -15.06 10.99
C PHE A 426 7.81 -14.74 10.35
N THR A 427 8.68 -15.75 10.22
CA THR A 427 9.92 -15.65 9.40
C THR A 427 9.69 -16.11 7.96
N PRO A 428 10.54 -15.72 6.99
CA PRO A 428 10.44 -16.21 5.61
C PRO A 428 10.43 -17.75 5.50
N GLU A 429 11.22 -18.43 6.32
CA GLU A 429 11.29 -19.90 6.34
C GLU A 429 9.99 -20.51 6.85
N GLN A 430 9.36 -19.89 7.86
CA GLN A 430 8.07 -20.33 8.38
C GLN A 430 6.96 -20.12 7.34
N LEU A 431 6.99 -19.00 6.61
CA LEU A 431 6.06 -18.76 5.50
C LEU A 431 6.19 -19.86 4.43
N GLN A 432 7.42 -20.15 3.98
CA GLN A 432 7.68 -21.23 3.03
C GLN A 432 7.17 -22.58 3.56
N GLN A 433 7.47 -22.93 4.81
CA GLN A 433 7.03 -24.17 5.43
C GLN A 433 5.50 -24.31 5.46
N VAL A 434 4.76 -23.22 5.73
CA VAL A 434 3.30 -23.25 5.70
C VAL A 434 2.79 -23.50 4.28
N ILE A 435 3.34 -22.81 3.27
CA ILE A 435 2.95 -23.02 1.87
C ILE A 435 3.24 -24.45 1.43
N GLU A 436 4.45 -24.97 1.72
CA GLU A 436 4.85 -26.35 1.43
C GLU A 436 3.95 -27.38 2.11
N SER A 437 3.56 -27.12 3.38
CA SER A 437 2.65 -27.98 4.13
C SER A 437 1.27 -28.07 3.49
N VAL A 438 0.74 -26.96 2.98
CA VAL A 438 -0.57 -26.95 2.31
C VAL A 438 -0.48 -27.61 0.93
N ALA A 439 0.56 -27.29 0.17
CA ALA A 439 0.80 -27.84 -1.16
C ALA A 439 1.20 -29.33 -1.15
N GLU A 440 1.66 -29.84 -0.01
CA GLU A 440 2.23 -31.18 0.15
C GLU A 440 3.36 -31.45 -0.86
N THR A 441 4.25 -30.47 -1.00
CA THR A 441 5.43 -30.55 -1.85
C THR A 441 6.51 -29.58 -1.39
N LYS A 442 7.76 -29.89 -1.70
CA LYS A 442 8.87 -28.95 -1.47
C LYS A 442 8.83 -27.87 -2.54
N LEU A 443 9.04 -26.63 -2.13
CA LEU A 443 9.00 -25.46 -3.00
C LEU A 443 10.35 -24.74 -3.05
N THR A 444 11.43 -25.35 -2.57
CA THR A 444 12.79 -24.77 -2.61
C THR A 444 13.13 -24.24 -4.00
N ASP A 445 13.00 -25.07 -5.06
CA ASP A 445 13.29 -24.63 -6.43
C ASP A 445 12.35 -23.50 -6.90
N PHE A 446 11.09 -23.48 -6.45
CA PHE A 446 10.14 -22.43 -6.78
C PHE A 446 10.55 -21.09 -6.14
N PHE A 447 10.94 -21.12 -4.87
CA PHE A 447 11.40 -19.94 -4.14
C PHE A 447 12.70 -19.41 -4.74
N ASP A 448 13.70 -20.29 -4.94
CA ASP A 448 15.01 -19.93 -5.49
C ASP A 448 14.89 -19.27 -6.87
N LYS A 449 13.95 -19.74 -7.71
CA LYS A 449 13.77 -19.24 -9.08
C LYS A 449 12.94 -17.97 -9.16
N TYR A 450 11.79 -17.96 -8.48
CA TYR A 450 10.74 -16.98 -8.73
C TYR A 450 10.60 -15.92 -7.64
N ILE A 451 11.08 -16.22 -6.43
CA ILE A 451 11.09 -15.27 -5.30
C ILE A 451 12.47 -14.64 -5.16
N ASP A 452 13.49 -15.47 -4.99
CA ASP A 452 14.88 -15.04 -4.78
C ASP A 452 15.68 -14.93 -6.08
N GLY A 453 15.09 -15.38 -7.19
CA GLY A 453 15.64 -15.31 -8.54
C GLY A 453 14.86 -14.39 -9.48
N VAL A 454 15.38 -14.30 -10.70
CA VAL A 454 14.83 -13.52 -11.81
C VAL A 454 14.36 -14.40 -12.97
N GLU A 455 14.18 -15.71 -12.74
CA GLU A 455 13.64 -16.59 -13.77
C GLU A 455 12.21 -16.18 -14.11
N GLU A 456 11.86 -16.25 -15.40
CA GLU A 456 10.52 -15.92 -15.87
C GLU A 456 9.48 -16.85 -15.27
N LEU A 457 8.31 -16.30 -14.92
CA LEU A 457 7.20 -17.08 -14.39
C LEU A 457 6.62 -17.98 -15.50
N PRO A 458 6.56 -19.32 -15.33
CA PRO A 458 6.12 -20.21 -16.38
C PRO A 458 4.59 -20.33 -16.38
N PHE A 459 3.88 -19.23 -16.67
CA PHE A 459 2.42 -19.14 -16.55
C PHE A 459 1.66 -20.29 -17.22
N ASN A 460 2.03 -20.66 -18.44
CA ASN A 460 1.34 -21.72 -19.18
C ASN A 460 1.45 -23.09 -18.49
N GLN A 461 2.51 -23.35 -17.71
CA GLN A 461 2.63 -24.58 -16.93
C GLN A 461 1.54 -24.69 -15.85
N TYR A 462 1.11 -23.56 -15.29
CA TYR A 462 0.12 -23.50 -14.22
C TYR A 462 -1.31 -23.27 -14.73
N LEU A 463 -1.47 -22.60 -15.88
CA LEU A 463 -2.75 -22.34 -16.52
C LEU A 463 -3.29 -23.56 -17.28
N GLU A 464 -2.41 -24.35 -17.91
CA GLU A 464 -2.81 -25.48 -18.76
C GLU A 464 -3.71 -26.49 -18.03
N PRO A 465 -3.47 -26.87 -16.75
CA PRO A 465 -4.36 -27.78 -16.02
C PRO A 465 -5.79 -27.27 -15.82
N PHE A 466 -6.04 -25.98 -16.07
CA PHE A 466 -7.35 -25.32 -16.01
C PHE A 466 -7.89 -25.01 -17.42
N GLY A 467 -7.27 -25.56 -18.47
CA GLY A 467 -7.69 -25.36 -19.85
C GLY A 467 -7.41 -23.96 -20.39
N LEU A 468 -6.45 -23.26 -19.79
CA LEU A 468 -6.09 -21.90 -20.16
C LEU A 468 -4.65 -21.82 -20.63
N GLU A 469 -4.35 -20.81 -21.43
CA GLU A 469 -3.00 -20.42 -21.80
C GLU A 469 -2.89 -18.92 -22.01
N ILE A 470 -1.67 -18.40 -21.97
CA ILE A 470 -1.39 -17.03 -22.38
C ILE A 470 -1.20 -16.98 -23.89
N SER A 471 -1.99 -16.12 -24.54
CA SER A 471 -1.75 -15.67 -25.90
C SER A 471 -1.08 -14.30 -25.90
N ALA A 472 0.05 -14.19 -26.61
CA ALA A 472 0.71 -12.92 -26.85
C ALA A 472 0.05 -12.24 -28.06
N ASP A 473 -0.55 -11.08 -27.84
CA ASP A 473 -1.19 -10.30 -28.89
C ASP A 473 -0.10 -9.48 -29.61
N VAL A 474 0.40 -10.04 -30.72
CA VAL A 474 1.26 -9.33 -31.66
C VAL A 474 0.37 -8.90 -32.80
N GLU A 475 0.04 -7.61 -32.87
CA GLU A 475 -0.74 -7.06 -33.98
C GLU A 475 -0.11 -7.47 -35.33
N ASP A 476 -0.92 -7.87 -36.31
CA ASP A 476 -0.46 -8.23 -37.66
C ASP A 476 0.38 -7.10 -38.33
N ASN A 477 0.24 -5.86 -37.87
CA ASN A 477 1.02 -4.68 -38.26
C ASN A 477 1.69 -4.01 -37.04
N ALA A 478 2.26 -4.80 -36.13
CA ALA A 478 2.97 -4.29 -34.97
C ALA A 478 4.15 -3.40 -35.38
N ALA A 479 4.29 -2.25 -34.72
CA ALA A 479 5.39 -1.33 -34.98
C ALA A 479 6.75 -1.99 -34.67
N PRO A 480 7.78 -1.81 -35.52
CA PRO A 480 9.15 -2.15 -35.16
C PRO A 480 9.57 -1.48 -33.84
N TYR A 481 10.40 -2.17 -33.06
CA TYR A 481 10.65 -1.77 -31.68
C TYR A 481 11.80 -0.77 -31.57
N LEU A 482 11.49 0.42 -31.04
CA LEU A 482 12.46 1.48 -30.75
C LEU A 482 12.93 1.46 -29.28
N GLY A 483 12.03 1.14 -28.34
CA GLY A 483 12.33 1.06 -26.90
C GLY A 483 12.21 2.37 -26.11
N ILE A 484 11.38 3.32 -26.56
CA ILE A 484 11.10 4.55 -25.82
C ILE A 484 9.60 4.69 -25.47
N LYS A 485 9.31 5.37 -24.37
CA LYS A 485 7.97 5.90 -24.07
C LYS A 485 8.06 7.41 -23.96
N ALA A 486 7.27 8.13 -24.73
CA ALA A 486 7.21 9.58 -24.72
C ALA A 486 5.84 10.08 -24.23
N GLN A 487 5.80 11.29 -23.70
CA GLN A 487 4.58 11.96 -23.25
C GLN A 487 4.68 13.47 -23.48
N ALA A 488 3.58 14.08 -23.93
CA ALA A 488 3.47 15.53 -24.00
C ALA A 488 3.44 16.15 -22.59
N GLU A 489 4.35 17.08 -22.32
CA GLU A 489 4.41 17.88 -21.09
C GLU A 489 4.72 19.34 -21.43
N ASN A 490 3.87 20.26 -20.96
CA ASN A 490 4.03 21.70 -21.18
C ASN A 490 4.27 22.09 -22.66
N GLY A 491 3.64 21.36 -23.59
CA GLY A 491 3.76 21.59 -25.03
C GLY A 491 5.01 20.97 -25.69
N LYS A 492 5.80 20.19 -24.96
CA LYS A 492 6.98 19.46 -25.44
C LYS A 492 6.74 17.95 -25.41
N GLU A 493 7.29 17.22 -26.36
CA GLU A 493 7.19 15.75 -26.40
C GLU A 493 8.38 15.14 -25.64
N ILE A 494 8.21 14.83 -24.36
CA ILE A 494 9.32 14.40 -23.50
C ILE A 494 9.41 12.87 -23.48
N ILE A 495 10.62 12.34 -23.74
CA ILE A 495 10.92 10.92 -23.54
C ILE A 495 10.94 10.64 -22.04
N LYS A 496 9.99 9.84 -21.54
CA LYS A 496 9.84 9.51 -20.12
C LYS A 496 10.60 8.28 -19.70
N PHE A 497 10.85 7.38 -20.64
CA PHE A 497 11.51 6.12 -20.38
C PHE A 497 12.23 5.64 -21.63
N VAL A 498 13.44 5.15 -21.45
CA VAL A 498 14.23 4.45 -22.45
C VAL A 498 14.57 3.09 -21.90
N GLU A 499 14.15 2.04 -22.59
CA GLU A 499 14.34 0.67 -22.14
C GLU A 499 15.79 0.23 -22.38
N ALA A 500 16.43 -0.33 -21.35
CA ALA A 500 17.81 -0.79 -21.42
C ALA A 500 17.97 -1.91 -22.48
N GLY A 501 19.06 -1.85 -23.24
CA GLY A 501 19.39 -2.85 -24.28
C GLY A 501 18.56 -2.73 -25.56
N THR A 502 17.71 -1.70 -25.70
CA THR A 502 16.95 -1.45 -26.93
C THR A 502 17.70 -0.54 -27.91
N PRO A 503 17.25 -0.44 -29.18
CA PRO A 503 17.89 0.43 -30.15
C PRO A 503 18.07 1.88 -29.70
N ALA A 504 17.07 2.48 -29.06
CA ALA A 504 17.18 3.84 -28.55
C ALA A 504 18.25 3.99 -27.46
N ALA A 505 18.31 3.04 -26.51
CA ALA A 505 19.33 3.06 -25.46
C ALA A 505 20.74 2.91 -26.03
N VAL A 506 20.94 1.99 -26.99
CA VAL A 506 22.24 1.77 -27.64
C VAL A 506 22.69 3.00 -28.43
N ALA A 507 21.74 3.75 -29.01
CA ALA A 507 22.02 4.97 -29.73
C ALA A 507 22.36 6.17 -28.82
N GLY A 508 22.12 6.07 -27.51
CA GLY A 508 22.39 7.13 -26.54
C GLY A 508 21.26 8.15 -26.41
N ILE A 509 20.01 7.76 -26.73
CA ILE A 509 18.82 8.57 -26.42
C ILE A 509 18.52 8.43 -24.93
N ASP A 510 18.25 9.55 -24.26
CA ASP A 510 18.04 9.58 -22.82
C ASP A 510 16.59 9.90 -22.44
N ALA A 511 16.17 9.41 -21.27
CA ALA A 511 14.95 9.91 -20.65
C ALA A 511 15.16 11.36 -20.20
N GLY A 512 14.20 12.23 -20.52
CA GLY A 512 14.30 13.67 -20.37
C GLY A 512 14.55 14.41 -21.69
N ASP A 513 15.01 13.72 -22.73
CA ASP A 513 15.14 14.29 -24.07
C ASP A 513 13.78 14.74 -24.63
N GLU A 514 13.77 15.86 -25.35
CA GLU A 514 12.59 16.33 -26.10
C GLU A 514 12.62 15.73 -27.51
N LEU A 515 11.69 14.82 -27.80
CA LEU A 515 11.52 14.20 -29.10
C LEU A 515 10.99 15.23 -30.11
N LEU A 516 11.73 15.43 -31.21
CA LEU A 516 11.35 16.40 -32.24
C LEU A 516 10.85 15.72 -33.50
N ALA A 517 11.64 14.80 -34.05
CA ALA A 517 11.40 14.25 -35.38
C ALA A 517 11.98 12.84 -35.57
N ILE A 518 11.38 12.12 -36.52
CA ILE A 518 11.90 10.87 -37.09
C ILE A 518 12.08 11.09 -38.60
N ASP A 519 13.31 10.92 -39.09
CA ASP A 519 13.76 11.23 -40.45
C ASP A 519 13.37 12.64 -40.92
N GLY A 520 13.59 13.62 -40.03
CA GLY A 520 13.31 15.04 -40.33
C GLY A 520 11.83 15.43 -40.32
N VAL A 521 10.92 14.49 -40.03
CA VAL A 521 9.47 14.76 -39.91
C VAL A 521 9.07 14.81 -38.45
N ARG A 522 8.33 15.85 -38.06
CA ARG A 522 7.86 16.04 -36.68
C ARG A 522 7.02 14.85 -36.20
N VAL A 523 7.25 14.42 -34.94
CA VAL A 523 6.47 13.36 -34.29
C VAL A 523 5.89 13.86 -32.97
N GLN A 524 4.65 13.48 -32.70
CA GLN A 524 3.99 13.69 -31.40
C GLN A 524 4.04 12.39 -30.61
N ALA A 525 4.18 12.46 -29.28
CA ALA A 525 4.26 11.26 -28.44
C ALA A 525 3.05 10.33 -28.63
N THR A 526 1.85 10.90 -28.81
CA THR A 526 0.61 10.14 -29.03
C THR A 526 0.56 9.39 -30.35
N HIS A 527 1.38 9.77 -31.34
CA HIS A 527 1.43 9.15 -32.68
C HIS A 527 2.76 8.42 -32.93
N LEU A 528 3.62 8.26 -31.91
CA LEU A 528 4.93 7.64 -32.07
C LEU A 528 4.82 6.20 -32.59
N SER A 529 3.92 5.39 -32.01
CA SER A 529 3.71 4.02 -32.45
C SER A 529 3.27 3.95 -33.91
N ASP A 530 2.30 4.77 -34.29
CA ASP A 530 1.79 4.82 -35.67
C ASP A 530 2.88 5.27 -36.65
N ARG A 531 3.71 6.25 -36.27
CA ARG A 531 4.85 6.67 -37.07
C ARG A 531 5.86 5.54 -37.28
N LEU A 532 6.12 4.73 -36.26
CA LEU A 532 7.04 3.60 -36.39
C LEU A 532 6.50 2.52 -37.36
N LYS A 533 5.18 2.40 -37.54
CA LYS A 533 4.57 1.49 -38.52
C LYS A 533 4.85 1.89 -39.98
N ASP A 534 5.35 3.09 -40.25
CA ASP A 534 5.81 3.51 -41.59
C ASP A 534 7.12 2.82 -42.01
N TYR A 535 7.79 2.13 -41.08
CA TYR A 535 9.10 1.52 -41.27
C TYR A 535 9.06 0.00 -41.16
N GLN A 536 10.13 -0.64 -41.65
CA GLN A 536 10.33 -2.08 -41.54
C GLN A 536 11.32 -2.43 -40.42
N LEU A 537 11.26 -3.70 -40.01
CA LEU A 537 12.31 -4.34 -39.21
C LEU A 537 13.71 -4.04 -39.81
N HIS A 538 14.66 -3.68 -38.96
CA HIS A 538 16.06 -3.37 -39.32
C HIS A 538 16.27 -2.13 -40.19
N ASP A 539 15.24 -1.33 -40.45
CA ASP A 539 15.42 -0.02 -41.05
C ASP A 539 16.29 0.85 -40.14
N LYS A 540 17.16 1.65 -40.77
CA LYS A 540 17.94 2.70 -40.12
C LYS A 540 17.21 4.02 -40.25
N ILE A 541 16.84 4.60 -39.12
CA ILE A 541 16.12 5.87 -39.04
C ILE A 541 16.92 6.88 -38.23
N GLN A 542 16.67 8.17 -38.44
CA GLN A 542 17.24 9.26 -37.68
C GLN A 542 16.25 9.79 -36.66
N ILE A 543 16.59 9.68 -35.37
CA ILE A 543 15.82 10.29 -34.29
C ILE A 543 16.46 11.63 -33.93
N THR A 544 15.70 12.71 -34.08
CA THR A 544 16.14 14.06 -33.70
C THR A 544 15.52 14.45 -32.37
N VAL A 545 16.34 14.88 -31.42
CA VAL A 545 15.92 15.32 -30.09
C VAL A 545 16.63 16.60 -29.68
N PHE A 546 16.06 17.34 -28.72
CA PHE A 546 16.87 18.20 -27.85
C PHE A 546 17.29 17.41 -26.62
N HIS A 547 18.59 17.23 -26.46
CA HIS A 547 19.18 16.76 -25.21
C HIS A 547 19.60 17.97 -24.41
N GLN A 548 18.86 18.26 -23.34
CA GLN A 548 18.93 19.57 -22.68
C GLN A 548 18.69 20.67 -23.73
N ASP A 549 19.67 21.54 -23.99
CA ASP A 549 19.57 22.61 -24.99
C ASP A 549 20.31 22.27 -26.31
N GLU A 550 20.85 21.06 -26.46
CA GLU A 550 21.61 20.64 -27.63
C GLU A 550 20.75 19.83 -28.60
N LEU A 551 20.67 20.28 -29.86
CA LEU A 551 20.06 19.49 -30.92
C LEU A 551 20.96 18.30 -31.26
N ARG A 552 20.44 17.09 -31.09
CA ARG A 552 21.14 15.84 -31.44
C ARG A 552 20.33 15.04 -32.42
N THR A 553 21.03 14.29 -33.27
CA THR A 553 20.45 13.36 -34.22
C THR A 553 21.15 12.03 -34.09
N TYR A 554 20.38 10.99 -33.81
CA TYR A 554 20.88 9.64 -33.57
C TYR A 554 20.43 8.71 -34.69
N ASP A 555 21.36 7.97 -35.29
CA ASP A 555 21.04 6.88 -36.20
C ASP A 555 20.65 5.64 -35.37
N VAL A 556 19.44 5.14 -35.58
CA VAL A 556 18.87 4.02 -34.82
C VAL A 556 18.45 2.92 -35.79
N THR A 557 18.79 1.66 -35.48
CA THR A 557 18.34 0.49 -36.24
C THR A 557 17.17 -0.18 -35.52
N LEU A 558 15.99 -0.21 -36.13
CA LEU A 558 14.78 -0.72 -35.50
C LEU A 558 14.86 -2.25 -35.25
N ALA A 559 14.37 -2.68 -34.09
CA ALA A 559 14.34 -4.09 -33.69
C ALA A 559 13.00 -4.75 -34.04
N GLU A 560 12.93 -6.07 -33.85
CA GLU A 560 11.70 -6.85 -34.02
C GLU A 560 10.57 -6.32 -33.11
N PRO A 561 9.33 -6.23 -33.63
CA PRO A 561 8.18 -5.94 -32.80
C PRO A 561 8.07 -6.90 -31.62
N ARG A 562 7.59 -6.40 -30.49
CA ARG A 562 7.37 -7.19 -29.27
C ARG A 562 5.89 -7.15 -28.88
N PRO A 563 5.36 -8.19 -28.23
CA PRO A 563 4.01 -8.16 -27.69
C PRO A 563 3.85 -7.00 -26.71
N SER A 564 2.85 -6.14 -26.96
CA SER A 564 2.48 -5.07 -26.03
C SER A 564 1.34 -5.47 -25.10
N LYS A 565 0.74 -6.64 -25.34
CA LYS A 565 -0.42 -7.14 -24.63
C LYS A 565 -0.42 -8.67 -24.60
N TYR A 566 -0.86 -9.20 -23.47
CA TYR A 566 -1.08 -10.62 -23.26
C TYR A 566 -2.54 -10.84 -22.85
N GLN A 567 -3.11 -11.93 -23.32
CA GLN A 567 -4.47 -12.37 -23.01
C GLN A 567 -4.44 -13.76 -22.40
N ILE A 568 -5.40 -14.06 -21.53
CA ILE A 568 -5.66 -15.43 -21.10
C ILE A 568 -6.79 -15.97 -21.98
N VAL A 569 -6.51 -17.07 -22.68
CA VAL A 569 -7.44 -17.71 -23.61
C VAL A 569 -7.62 -19.18 -23.23
N SER A 570 -8.67 -19.82 -23.76
CA SER A 570 -8.80 -21.28 -23.67
C SER A 570 -7.74 -21.95 -24.54
N VAL A 571 -7.18 -23.06 -24.06
CA VAL A 571 -6.41 -23.98 -24.92
C VAL A 571 -7.31 -24.59 -26.00
N ASP A 572 -6.70 -25.10 -27.06
CA ASP A 572 -7.40 -25.87 -28.08
C ASP A 572 -7.95 -27.18 -27.50
N ASN A 573 -9.26 -27.40 -27.67
CA ASN A 573 -9.97 -28.63 -27.25
C ASN A 573 -9.69 -29.02 -25.78
N PRO A 574 -10.09 -28.20 -24.79
CA PRO A 574 -9.81 -28.46 -23.38
C PRO A 574 -10.43 -29.79 -22.94
N SER A 575 -9.64 -30.64 -22.29
CA SER A 575 -10.07 -31.93 -21.75
C SER A 575 -11.16 -31.78 -20.68
N ALA A 576 -11.91 -32.85 -20.42
CA ALA A 576 -12.93 -32.85 -19.37
C ALA A 576 -12.36 -32.51 -17.99
N THR A 577 -11.12 -32.93 -17.69
CA THR A 577 -10.43 -32.59 -16.45
C THR A 577 -10.11 -31.10 -16.36
N GLN A 578 -9.61 -30.50 -17.45
CA GLN A 578 -9.33 -29.07 -17.51
C GLN A 578 -10.59 -28.23 -17.31
N GLN A 579 -11.68 -28.57 -18.01
CA GLN A 579 -12.97 -27.91 -17.85
C GLN A 579 -13.51 -28.03 -16.41
N GLN A 580 -13.37 -29.22 -15.80
CA GLN A 580 -13.79 -29.44 -14.42
C GLN A 580 -12.94 -28.63 -13.42
N ASN A 581 -11.62 -28.56 -13.62
CA ASN A 581 -10.72 -27.78 -12.78
C ASN A 581 -11.06 -26.29 -12.86
N PHE A 582 -11.27 -25.76 -14.07
CA PHE A 582 -11.70 -24.38 -14.27
C PHE A 582 -13.02 -24.09 -13.56
N GLN A 583 -14.03 -24.95 -13.75
CA GLN A 583 -15.34 -24.77 -13.15
C GLN A 583 -15.28 -24.80 -11.62
N LYS A 584 -14.46 -25.67 -11.02
CA LYS A 584 -14.27 -25.69 -9.57
C LYS A 584 -13.49 -24.48 -9.04
N TRP A 585 -12.61 -23.90 -9.86
CA TRP A 585 -11.85 -22.71 -9.48
C TRP A 585 -12.71 -21.44 -9.52
N LEU A 586 -13.39 -21.17 -10.64
CA LEU A 586 -14.11 -19.91 -10.87
C LEU A 586 -15.64 -20.01 -10.76
N GLY A 587 -16.19 -21.20 -10.53
CA GLY A 587 -17.63 -21.42 -10.32
C GLY A 587 -18.49 -21.35 -11.59
N VAL A 588 -17.88 -21.18 -12.77
CA VAL A 588 -18.57 -21.07 -14.07
C VAL A 588 -17.89 -21.95 -15.13
N SER A 589 -18.57 -22.27 -16.22
CA SER A 589 -17.93 -23.03 -17.32
C SER A 589 -16.86 -22.19 -18.03
N LEU A 590 -15.86 -22.86 -18.58
CA LEU A 590 -14.78 -22.24 -19.34
C LEU A 590 -15.31 -21.44 -20.53
N GLU A 591 -16.28 -22.00 -21.27
CA GLU A 591 -16.97 -21.33 -22.37
C GLU A 591 -17.59 -19.99 -21.94
N THR A 592 -18.33 -19.98 -20.82
CA THR A 592 -19.00 -18.77 -20.30
C THR A 592 -18.02 -17.68 -19.89
N ALA A 593 -16.80 -18.05 -19.47
CA ALA A 593 -15.82 -17.10 -18.96
C ALA A 593 -14.93 -16.48 -20.03
N ILE A 594 -14.78 -17.16 -21.17
CA ILE A 594 -13.90 -16.72 -22.28
C ILE A 594 -14.70 -16.02 -23.39
N ASP A 595 -15.97 -16.40 -23.63
CA ASP A 595 -16.88 -15.72 -24.57
C ASP A 595 -17.23 -14.29 -24.12
#